data_AF-A0AAE5X8X9-F1
#
_entry.id   AF-A0AAE5X8X9-F1
#
_cell.length_a   1.000
_cell.length_b   1.000
_cell.length_c   1.000
_cell.angle_alpha   90.00
_cell.angle_beta   90.00
_cell.angle_gamma   90.00
#
_symmetry.space_group_name_H-M   'P 1'
#
loop_
_entity.id
_entity.type
_entity.pdbx_description
1 polymer ?
#
loop_
_entity_poly.entity_id
_entity_poly.type
_entity_poly.pdbx_seq_one_letter_code
_entity_poly.pdbx_strand_id
1 'polypeptide(L)'
;MGGAARGSAAADGGGAAPHDAGDAAVGGPRGRDRAFAARERAAAHYAWRSRPGSRRSAANRDLVDDIRRVHRDTRGRYGSPRIHAELKDQGRGASRGRIERLMRRHGSRAIMARPRRVRTTDSRHDLPIAPNLLDRNFIATAPNRIWLADITYIETDQGWLYLAAVMDLYSRRIVG
;
A
#
# COMPACT_ATOMS: atom_id res chain seq x y z
N MET A 1 81.94 -69.19 35.43
CA MET A 1 81.19 -69.78 36.57
C MET A 1 80.30 -68.69 37.10
N GLY A 2 78.98 -68.68 37.02
CA GLY A 2 77.92 -69.68 37.19
C GLY A 2 76.78 -68.86 37.84
N GLY A 3 75.59 -68.71 37.23
CA GLY A 3 74.45 -69.66 37.30
C GLY A 3 73.57 -69.29 38.51
N ALA A 4 72.23 -69.35 38.53
CA ALA A 4 71.18 -69.79 37.60
C ALA A 4 69.81 -69.30 38.18
N ALA A 5 68.80 -68.90 37.39
CA ALA A 5 67.63 -69.67 36.90
C ALA A 5 66.66 -70.18 38.00
N ARG A 6 65.39 -69.73 38.07
CA ARG A 6 64.13 -70.09 37.32
C ARG A 6 63.26 -71.19 37.99
N GLY A 7 61.93 -71.03 37.87
CA GLY A 7 60.86 -72.06 38.01
C GLY A 7 59.65 -71.50 38.78
N SER A 8 58.43 -71.25 38.24
CA SER A 8 57.45 -72.02 37.44
C SER A 8 56.43 -72.80 38.29
N ALA A 9 55.12 -72.49 38.15
CA ALA A 9 54.01 -73.46 38.06
C ALA A 9 52.66 -72.75 37.78
N ALA A 10 51.77 -73.47 37.10
CA ALA A 10 50.49 -73.04 36.52
C ALA A 10 49.30 -73.79 37.16
N ALA A 11 48.04 -73.35 36.91
CA ALA A 11 46.86 -74.22 36.72
C ALA A 11 45.59 -73.45 36.28
N ASP A 12 45.00 -73.94 35.19
CA ASP A 12 43.59 -74.13 34.77
C ASP A 12 42.38 -73.35 35.30
N GLY A 13 41.41 -73.18 34.37
CA GLY A 13 40.01 -73.53 34.62
C GLY A 13 38.99 -72.40 34.46
N GLY A 14 38.01 -72.56 33.54
CA GLY A 14 37.00 -71.55 33.20
C GLY A 14 35.65 -71.67 33.91
N GLY A 15 34.72 -70.77 33.57
CA GLY A 15 33.27 -71.02 33.66
C GLY A 15 32.42 -69.99 34.43
N ALA A 16 31.55 -69.30 33.66
CA ALA A 16 30.19 -68.86 33.98
C ALA A 16 29.93 -67.67 34.95
N ALA A 17 29.26 -66.64 34.39
CA ALA A 17 28.53 -65.56 35.06
C ALA A 17 27.26 -66.08 35.77
N PRO A 18 26.63 -65.30 36.70
CA PRO A 18 25.50 -64.46 36.26
C PRO A 18 25.19 -63.14 37.04
N HIS A 19 24.40 -62.29 36.37
CA HIS A 19 23.29 -61.39 36.78
C HIS A 19 23.44 -60.16 37.73
N ASP A 20 23.13 -58.99 37.14
CA ASP A 20 22.29 -57.83 37.57
C ASP A 20 22.64 -57.05 38.86
N ALA A 21 22.56 -55.72 38.97
CA ALA A 21 22.08 -54.61 38.15
C ALA A 21 22.64 -53.26 38.70
N GLY A 22 22.64 -52.18 37.90
CA GLY A 22 22.52 -50.80 38.44
C GLY A 22 23.38 -49.67 37.84
N ASP A 23 22.80 -49.02 36.83
CA ASP A 23 22.68 -47.55 36.65
C ASP A 23 23.63 -46.71 35.74
N ALA A 24 22.93 -45.92 34.91
CA ALA A 24 23.24 -44.68 34.18
C ALA A 24 24.52 -44.52 33.32
N ALA A 25 24.34 -44.34 32.00
CA ALA A 25 24.53 -43.02 31.35
C ALA A 25 24.28 -43.04 29.83
N VAL A 26 23.54 -42.02 29.41
CA VAL A 26 23.11 -41.61 28.07
C VAL A 26 24.29 -41.25 27.15
N GLY A 27 24.24 -41.70 25.89
CA GLY A 27 25.14 -41.24 24.80
C GLY A 27 24.40 -41.13 23.47
N GLY A 28 23.87 -39.94 23.17
CA GLY A 28 23.11 -39.64 21.94
C GLY A 28 23.97 -39.55 20.65
N PRO A 29 23.33 -39.50 19.47
CA PRO A 29 24.03 -39.56 18.19
C PRO A 29 24.79 -38.27 17.86
N ARG A 30 25.90 -38.50 17.16
CA ARG A 30 26.99 -37.60 16.78
C ARG A 30 26.50 -36.35 16.02
N GLY A 31 27.15 -35.22 16.32
CA GLY A 31 26.83 -33.89 15.82
C GLY A 31 26.77 -33.79 14.30
N ARG A 32 25.75 -33.07 13.81
CA ARG A 32 25.59 -32.71 12.40
C ARG A 32 26.66 -31.69 12.01
N ASP A 33 27.44 -32.02 10.99
CA ASP A 33 28.56 -31.23 10.51
C ASP A 33 28.10 -29.84 10.01
N ARG A 34 28.47 -28.79 10.77
CA ARG A 34 28.06 -27.39 10.49
C ARG A 34 28.62 -26.87 9.16
N ALA A 35 29.70 -27.46 8.66
CA ALA A 35 30.34 -27.07 7.40
C ALA A 35 29.48 -27.43 6.17
N PHE A 36 28.75 -28.56 6.22
CA PHE A 36 27.86 -28.99 5.14
C PHE A 36 26.63 -28.07 5.04
N ALA A 37 26.00 -27.78 6.18
CA ALA A 37 24.84 -26.89 6.25
C ALA A 37 25.15 -25.45 5.78
N ALA A 38 26.38 -24.96 6.00
CA ALA A 38 26.81 -23.65 5.53
C ALA A 38 26.98 -23.59 3.99
N ARG A 39 27.47 -24.68 3.38
CA ARG A 39 27.64 -24.80 1.92
C ARG A 39 26.30 -24.89 1.18
N GLU A 40 25.32 -25.63 1.73
CA GLU A 40 23.96 -25.65 1.18
C GLU A 40 23.27 -24.27 1.23
N ARG A 41 23.45 -23.53 2.33
CA ARG A 41 22.90 -22.16 2.46
C ARG A 41 23.53 -21.19 1.45
N ALA A 42 24.84 -21.28 1.21
CA ALA A 42 25.52 -20.47 0.21
C ALA A 42 25.05 -20.84 -1.21
N ALA A 43 24.95 -22.13 -1.53
CA ALA A 43 24.44 -22.60 -2.83
C ALA A 43 22.97 -22.19 -3.05
N ALA A 44 22.13 -22.26 -2.01
CA ALA A 44 20.76 -21.77 -2.05
C ALA A 44 20.69 -20.24 -2.22
N HIS A 45 21.61 -19.49 -1.60
CA HIS A 45 21.72 -18.04 -1.74
C HIS A 45 22.11 -17.64 -3.17
N TYR A 46 23.09 -18.32 -3.78
CA TYR A 46 23.48 -18.08 -5.17
C TYR A 46 22.42 -18.56 -6.16
N ALA A 47 21.81 -19.73 -5.93
CA ALA A 47 20.69 -20.20 -6.74
C ALA A 47 19.47 -19.25 -6.66
N TRP A 48 19.22 -18.65 -5.50
CA TRP A 48 18.19 -17.62 -5.35
C TRP A 48 18.55 -16.32 -6.10
N ARG A 49 19.81 -15.87 -6.04
CA ARG A 49 20.29 -14.69 -6.80
C ARG A 49 20.25 -14.89 -8.31
N SER A 50 20.49 -16.11 -8.79
CA SER A 50 20.57 -16.44 -10.23
C SER A 50 19.24 -16.88 -10.83
N ARG A 51 18.16 -17.00 -10.05
CA ARG A 51 16.86 -17.46 -10.54
C ARG A 51 16.28 -16.44 -11.54
N PRO A 52 15.97 -16.86 -12.79
CA PRO A 52 15.24 -16.03 -13.73
C PRO A 52 13.93 -15.55 -13.11
N GLY A 53 13.52 -14.33 -13.44
CA GLY A 53 12.26 -13.76 -12.95
C GLY A 53 11.11 -14.74 -13.19
N SER A 54 10.29 -14.99 -12.16
CA SER A 54 9.17 -15.94 -12.28
C SER A 54 8.23 -15.57 -13.44
N ARG A 55 7.50 -16.55 -14.00
CA ARG A 55 6.47 -16.31 -15.02
C ARG A 55 5.49 -15.19 -14.63
N ARG A 56 5.15 -15.11 -13.33
CA ARG A 56 4.32 -14.03 -12.76
C ARG A 56 5.01 -12.67 -12.81
N SER A 57 6.32 -12.61 -12.62
CA SER A 57 7.10 -11.38 -12.74
C SER A 57 7.14 -10.89 -14.18
N ALA A 58 7.39 -11.79 -15.15
CA ALA A 58 7.31 -11.47 -16.57
C ALA A 58 5.93 -10.93 -16.95
N ALA A 59 4.86 -11.67 -16.64
CA ALA A 59 3.49 -11.24 -16.92
C ALA A 59 3.07 -9.94 -16.20
N ASN A 60 3.69 -9.59 -15.07
CA ASN A 60 3.46 -8.30 -14.43
C ASN A 60 4.19 -7.17 -15.13
N ARG A 61 5.40 -7.40 -15.67
CA ARG A 61 6.11 -6.40 -16.47
C ARG A 61 5.32 -6.06 -17.72
N ASP A 62 4.88 -7.07 -18.46
CA ASP A 62 4.08 -6.87 -19.68
C ASP A 62 2.79 -6.08 -19.39
N LEU A 63 2.09 -6.45 -18.31
CA LEU A 63 0.88 -5.74 -17.89
C LEU A 63 1.16 -4.30 -17.43
N VAL A 64 2.30 -4.03 -16.81
CA VAL A 64 2.71 -2.67 -16.42
C VAL A 64 2.97 -1.82 -17.66
N ASP A 65 3.57 -2.38 -18.70
CA ASP A 65 3.82 -1.66 -19.94
C ASP A 65 2.52 -1.35 -20.68
N ASP A 66 1.55 -2.28 -20.68
CA ASP A 66 0.20 -2.03 -21.18
C ASP A 66 -0.52 -0.93 -20.38
N ILE A 67 -0.47 -0.98 -19.04
CA ILE A 67 -1.04 0.06 -18.17
C ILE A 67 -0.40 1.42 -18.48
N ARG A 68 0.92 1.47 -18.66
CA ARG A 68 1.64 2.72 -18.96
C ARG A 68 1.28 3.28 -20.33
N ARG A 69 1.08 2.41 -21.33
CA ARG A 69 0.61 2.81 -22.67
C ARG A 69 -0.75 3.50 -22.56
N VAL A 70 -1.75 2.81 -22.03
CA VAL A 70 -3.11 3.37 -21.85
C VAL A 70 -3.09 4.64 -21.00
N HIS A 71 -2.28 4.66 -19.94
CA HIS A 71 -2.17 5.84 -19.07
C HIS A 71 -1.57 7.04 -19.81
N ARG A 72 -0.58 6.85 -20.69
CA ARG A 72 -0.03 7.93 -21.53
C ARG A 72 -1.02 8.38 -22.59
N ASP A 73 -1.68 7.45 -23.28
CA ASP A 73 -2.64 7.75 -24.35
C ASP A 73 -3.82 8.58 -23.83
N THR A 74 -4.20 8.35 -22.58
CA THR A 74 -5.28 9.09 -21.89
C THR A 74 -4.80 10.36 -21.19
N ARG A 75 -3.52 10.73 -21.36
CA ARG A 75 -2.85 11.88 -20.71
C ARG A 75 -2.91 11.82 -19.19
N GLY A 76 -2.85 10.62 -18.64
CA GLY A 76 -2.89 10.36 -17.20
C GLY A 76 -4.28 10.46 -16.58
N ARG A 77 -5.35 10.75 -17.33
CA ARG A 77 -6.70 10.97 -16.78
C ARG A 77 -7.33 9.70 -16.20
N TYR A 78 -6.94 8.53 -16.69
CA TYR A 78 -7.59 7.28 -16.29
C TYR A 78 -6.95 6.69 -15.04
N GLY A 79 -7.81 6.35 -14.07
CA GLY A 79 -7.48 5.52 -12.91
C GLY A 79 -7.71 4.04 -13.17
N SER A 80 -7.44 3.20 -12.16
CA SER A 80 -7.54 1.74 -12.29
C SER A 80 -8.87 1.20 -12.84
N PRO A 81 -10.06 1.79 -12.56
CA PRO A 81 -11.30 1.27 -13.14
C PRO A 81 -11.38 1.48 -14.65
N ARG A 82 -10.96 2.65 -15.15
CA ARG A 82 -11.00 2.99 -16.57
C ARG A 82 -9.88 2.30 -17.35
N ILE A 83 -8.69 2.19 -16.77
CA ILE A 83 -7.61 1.39 -17.36
C ILE A 83 -8.01 -0.09 -17.46
N HIS A 84 -8.69 -0.62 -16.45
CA HIS A 84 -9.20 -2.00 -16.51
C HIS A 84 -10.22 -2.20 -17.64
N ALA A 85 -11.17 -1.26 -17.80
CA ALA A 85 -12.13 -1.33 -18.91
C ALA A 85 -11.42 -1.29 -20.27
N GLU A 86 -10.52 -0.33 -20.48
CA GLU A 86 -9.76 -0.19 -21.71
C GLU A 86 -8.92 -1.43 -22.02
N LEU A 87 -8.20 -1.97 -21.03
CA LEU A 87 -7.41 -3.19 -21.22
C LEU A 87 -8.30 -4.40 -21.51
N LYS A 88 -9.48 -4.49 -20.91
CA LYS A 88 -10.45 -5.55 -21.20
C LYS A 88 -10.95 -5.46 -22.64
N ASP A 89 -11.23 -4.25 -23.13
CA ASP A 89 -11.67 -4.01 -24.50
C ASP A 89 -10.56 -4.32 -25.52
N GLN A 90 -9.29 -4.15 -25.13
CA GLN A 90 -8.10 -4.57 -25.88
C GLN A 90 -7.81 -6.09 -25.76
N GLY A 91 -8.69 -6.87 -25.14
CA GLY A 91 -8.53 -8.33 -24.98
C GLY A 91 -7.50 -8.75 -23.91
N ARG A 92 -7.03 -7.83 -23.06
CA ARG A 92 -6.09 -8.13 -21.98
C ARG A 92 -6.84 -8.43 -20.67
N GLY A 93 -7.00 -9.71 -20.38
CA GLY A 93 -7.60 -10.19 -19.14
C GLY A 93 -6.71 -9.99 -17.91
N ALA A 94 -7.02 -9.02 -17.05
CA ALA A 94 -6.42 -8.88 -15.73
C ALA A 94 -7.45 -8.38 -14.72
N SER A 95 -7.39 -8.85 -13.47
CA SER A 95 -8.31 -8.37 -12.44
C SER A 95 -8.06 -6.90 -12.10
N ARG A 96 -9.13 -6.15 -11.81
CA ARG A 96 -9.05 -4.75 -11.37
C ARG A 96 -8.07 -4.55 -10.21
N GLY A 97 -8.08 -5.44 -9.22
CA GLY A 97 -7.15 -5.37 -8.07
C GLY A 97 -5.69 -5.59 -8.44
N ARG A 98 -5.41 -6.42 -9.46
CA ARG A 98 -4.04 -6.59 -9.99
C ARG A 98 -3.56 -5.30 -10.65
N ILE A 99 -4.40 -4.68 -11.46
CA ILE A 99 -4.11 -3.41 -12.14
C ILE A 99 -3.86 -2.31 -11.10
N GLU A 100 -4.76 -2.17 -10.12
CA GLU A 100 -4.62 -1.17 -9.05
C GLU A 100 -3.30 -1.34 -8.27
N ARG A 101 -2.97 -2.57 -7.88
CA ARG A 101 -1.72 -2.87 -7.18
C ARG A 101 -0.48 -2.51 -8.02
N LEU A 102 -0.51 -2.78 -9.32
CA LEU A 102 0.60 -2.45 -10.22
C LEU A 102 0.71 -0.94 -10.46
N MET A 103 -0.41 -0.26 -10.72
CA MET A 103 -0.46 1.21 -10.83
C MET A 103 0.14 1.88 -9.58
N ARG A 104 -0.26 1.42 -8.39
CA ARG A 104 0.26 1.94 -7.11
C ARG A 104 1.76 1.73 -6.96
N ARG A 105 2.27 0.54 -7.29
CA ARG A 105 3.71 0.21 -7.22
C ARG A 105 4.55 1.01 -8.22
N HIS A 106 4.00 1.36 -9.37
CA HIS A 106 4.71 2.07 -10.44
C HIS A 106 4.38 3.57 -10.53
N GLY A 107 3.68 4.11 -9.52
CA GLY A 107 3.39 5.54 -9.42
C GLY A 107 2.38 6.08 -10.44
N SER A 108 1.68 5.21 -11.18
CA SER A 108 0.66 5.62 -12.14
C SER A 108 -0.63 5.99 -11.41
N ARG A 109 -1.00 7.27 -11.44
CA ARG A 109 -2.14 7.83 -10.71
C ARG A 109 -2.99 8.68 -11.65
N ALA A 110 -4.31 8.59 -11.50
CA ALA A 110 -5.22 9.41 -12.26
C ALA A 110 -4.95 10.91 -11.98
N ILE A 111 -4.76 11.69 -13.03
CA ILE A 111 -4.67 13.14 -12.97
C ILE A 111 -6.09 13.67 -13.15
N MET A 112 -6.63 14.27 -12.09
CA MET A 112 -7.84 15.08 -12.19
C MET A 112 -7.42 16.51 -12.54
N ALA A 113 -7.94 17.04 -13.66
CA ALA A 113 -7.85 18.46 -13.91
C ALA A 113 -8.57 19.20 -12.77
N ARG A 114 -7.94 20.25 -12.23
CA ARG A 114 -8.63 21.12 -11.28
C ARG A 114 -9.88 21.68 -11.97
N PRO A 115 -11.05 21.66 -11.33
CA PRO A 115 -12.24 22.31 -11.88
C PRO A 115 -11.89 23.76 -12.25
N ARG A 116 -12.22 24.17 -13.47
CA ARG A 116 -12.06 25.57 -13.89
C ARG A 116 -13.01 26.41 -13.03
N ARG A 117 -12.47 27.15 -12.06
CA ARG A 117 -13.24 28.09 -11.27
C ARG A 117 -13.34 29.40 -12.05
N VAL A 118 -14.53 29.72 -12.56
CA VAL A 118 -14.79 31.02 -13.17
C VAL A 118 -14.68 32.06 -12.06
N ARG A 119 -13.75 33.02 -12.22
CA ARG A 119 -13.58 34.13 -11.29
C ARG A 119 -14.41 35.30 -11.81
N THR A 120 -15.59 35.49 -11.25
CA THR A 120 -16.51 36.58 -11.61
C THR A 120 -16.13 37.92 -10.97
N THR A 121 -15.31 37.90 -9.91
CA THR A 121 -14.91 39.10 -9.17
C THR A 121 -13.43 39.41 -9.37
N ASP A 122 -13.12 40.58 -9.91
CA ASP A 122 -11.77 41.13 -9.88
C ASP A 122 -11.56 41.89 -8.57
N SER A 123 -10.93 41.22 -7.60
CA SER A 123 -10.58 41.83 -6.31
C SER A 123 -9.31 42.68 -6.35
N ARG A 124 -8.64 42.80 -7.51
CA ARG A 124 -7.41 43.60 -7.69
C ARG A 124 -7.69 44.84 -8.55
N HIS A 125 -8.67 45.63 -8.13
CA HIS A 125 -8.98 46.91 -8.75
C HIS A 125 -8.50 48.07 -7.87
N ASP A 126 -8.25 49.22 -8.49
CA ASP A 126 -7.87 50.45 -7.78
C ASP A 126 -9.07 51.31 -7.38
N LEU A 127 -10.31 50.83 -7.61
CA LEU A 127 -11.53 51.51 -7.18
C LEU A 127 -11.68 51.50 -5.64
N PRO A 128 -12.33 52.51 -5.04
CA PRO A 128 -12.59 52.55 -3.60
C PRO A 128 -13.35 51.31 -3.12
N ILE A 129 -12.82 50.65 -2.09
CA ILE A 129 -13.46 49.51 -1.44
C ILE A 129 -14.27 50.05 -0.26
N ALA A 130 -15.58 49.78 -0.25
CA ALA A 130 -16.43 50.15 0.87
C ALA A 130 -15.97 49.40 2.15
N PRO A 131 -15.97 50.06 3.33
CA PRO A 131 -15.59 49.41 4.58
C PRO A 131 -16.55 48.25 4.90
N ASN A 132 -16.00 47.10 5.28
CA ASN A 132 -16.80 45.96 5.72
C ASN A 132 -17.34 46.23 7.14
N LEU A 133 -18.54 46.79 7.22
CA LEU A 133 -19.20 47.13 8.49
C LEU A 133 -19.54 45.91 9.36
N LEU A 134 -19.64 44.72 8.77
CA LEU A 134 -19.97 43.49 9.48
C LEU A 134 -18.76 42.90 10.20
N ASP A 135 -17.57 42.99 9.59
CA ASP A 135 -16.34 42.38 10.09
C ASP A 135 -16.52 40.95 10.65
N ARG A 136 -17.25 40.11 9.92
CA ARG A 136 -17.62 38.73 10.28
C ARG A 136 -18.48 38.56 11.55
N ASN A 137 -19.01 39.65 12.10
CA ASN A 137 -20.01 39.61 13.15
C ASN A 137 -21.42 39.45 12.54
N PHE A 138 -21.96 38.23 12.62
CA PHE A 138 -23.30 37.89 12.12
C PHE A 138 -24.35 37.85 13.24
N ILE A 139 -24.11 38.55 14.36
CA ILE A 139 -25.07 38.66 15.45
C ILE A 139 -25.90 39.92 15.25
N ALA A 140 -27.20 39.75 15.02
CA ALA A 140 -28.18 40.84 14.99
C ALA A 140 -28.95 40.89 16.31
N THR A 141 -28.99 42.05 16.96
CA THR A 141 -29.68 42.24 18.26
C THR A 141 -31.13 42.71 18.12
N ALA A 142 -31.52 43.20 16.93
CA ALA A 142 -32.87 43.65 16.61
C ALA A 142 -33.17 43.45 15.11
N PRO A 143 -34.46 43.40 14.71
CA PRO A 143 -34.86 43.36 13.30
C PRO A 143 -34.29 44.53 12.50
N ASN A 144 -34.07 44.34 11.19
CA ASN A 144 -33.69 45.39 10.24
C ASN A 144 -32.34 46.06 10.54
N ARG A 145 -31.41 45.34 11.18
CA ARG A 145 -30.04 45.82 11.45
C ARG A 145 -29.01 45.23 10.50
N ILE A 146 -29.19 43.97 10.13
CA ILE A 146 -28.30 43.25 9.20
C ILE A 146 -29.19 42.46 8.23
N TRP A 147 -29.01 42.70 6.94
CA TRP A 147 -29.65 41.95 5.88
C TRP A 147 -28.60 41.14 5.11
N LEU A 148 -28.93 39.87 4.83
CA LEU A 148 -28.15 39.03 3.95
C LEU A 148 -28.88 38.92 2.62
N ALA A 149 -28.21 39.26 1.53
CA ALA A 149 -28.76 39.12 0.19
C ALA A 149 -27.91 38.11 -0.60
N ASP A 150 -28.57 37.26 -1.37
CA ASP A 150 -27.92 36.35 -2.31
C ASP A 150 -28.72 36.27 -3.60
N ILE A 151 -28.02 35.93 -4.68
CA ILE A 151 -28.64 35.63 -5.98
C ILE A 151 -28.24 34.23 -6.41
N THR A 152 -29.23 33.40 -6.74
CA THR A 152 -29.03 32.04 -7.22
C THR A 152 -29.69 31.85 -8.57
N TYR A 153 -29.15 30.92 -9.35
CA TYR A 153 -29.63 30.57 -10.68
C TYR A 153 -30.26 29.19 -10.62
N ILE A 154 -31.52 29.11 -11.01
CA ILE A 154 -32.30 27.87 -10.99
C ILE A 154 -32.48 27.42 -12.44
N GLU A 155 -31.96 26.24 -12.76
CA GLU A 155 -32.15 25.61 -14.06
C GLU A 155 -33.57 25.02 -14.16
N THR A 156 -34.27 25.31 -15.25
CA THR A 156 -35.61 24.77 -15.55
C THR A 156 -35.67 24.29 -17.00
N ASP A 157 -36.69 23.49 -17.34
CA ASP A 157 -36.91 23.02 -18.71
C ASP A 157 -37.18 24.15 -19.73
N GLN A 158 -37.52 25.35 -19.24
CA GLN A 158 -37.76 26.55 -20.06
C GLN A 158 -36.56 27.52 -20.07
N GLY A 159 -35.47 27.18 -19.39
CA GLY A 159 -34.26 28.01 -19.27
C GLY A 159 -33.92 28.38 -17.83
N TRP A 160 -33.08 29.41 -17.67
CA TRP A 160 -32.58 29.84 -16.36
C TRP A 160 -33.51 30.86 -15.71
N LEU A 161 -33.88 30.59 -14.46
CA LEU A 161 -34.51 31.56 -13.57
C LEU A 161 -33.47 32.17 -12.63
N TYR A 162 -33.62 33.46 -12.36
CA TYR A 162 -32.74 34.25 -11.51
C TYR A 162 -33.52 34.58 -10.24
N LEU A 163 -33.14 33.97 -9.12
CA LEU A 163 -33.77 34.22 -7.82
C LEU A 163 -32.85 35.09 -6.98
N ALA A 164 -33.30 36.29 -6.64
CA ALA A 164 -32.70 37.12 -5.60
C ALA A 164 -33.55 37.01 -4.33
N ALA A 165 -32.90 36.90 -3.18
CA ALA A 165 -33.58 36.89 -1.89
C ALA A 165 -32.82 37.73 -0.87
N VAL A 166 -33.57 38.40 0.00
CA VAL A 166 -33.07 39.21 1.11
C VAL A 166 -33.61 38.65 2.41
N MET A 167 -32.71 38.27 3.32
CA MET A 167 -33.02 37.73 4.64
C MET A 167 -32.70 38.75 5.73
N ASP A 168 -33.64 38.99 6.64
CA ASP A 168 -33.35 39.68 7.90
C ASP A 168 -32.62 38.73 8.87
N LEU A 169 -31.41 39.09 9.30
CA LEU A 169 -30.55 38.20 10.06
C LEU A 169 -31.05 37.94 11.49
N TYR A 170 -31.81 38.87 12.05
CA TYR A 170 -32.44 38.72 13.36
C TYR A 170 -33.59 37.72 13.32
N SER A 171 -34.60 37.97 12.47
CA SER A 171 -35.80 37.14 12.40
C SER A 171 -35.64 35.86 11.56
N ARG A 172 -34.57 35.78 10.75
CA ARG A 172 -34.32 34.73 9.74
C ARG A 172 -35.41 34.62 8.67
N ARG A 173 -36.26 35.64 8.53
CA ARG A 173 -37.30 35.69 7.50
C ARG A 173 -36.75 36.26 6.20
N ILE A 174 -37.24 35.74 5.08
CA ILE A 174 -37.09 36.39 3.78
C ILE A 174 -38.03 37.60 3.76
N VAL A 175 -37.47 38.78 3.55
CA VAL A 175 -38.18 40.06 3.53
C VAL A 175 -38.33 40.61 2.10
N GLY A 176 -37.70 39.95 1.12
CA GLY A 176 -37.77 40.28 -0.30
C GLY A 176 -36.96 39.32 -1.15
#